data_AF-A0AAW4KYF8-F1
#
_entry.id   AF-A0AAW4KYF8-F1
#
_cell.length_a   1.000
_cell.length_b   1.000
_cell.length_c   1.000
_cell.angle_alpha   90.00
_cell.angle_beta   90.00
_cell.angle_gamma   90.00
#
_symmetry.space_group_name_H-M   'P 1'
#
loop_
_entity.id
_entity.type
_entity.pdbx_description
1 polymer ?
#
loop_
_entity_poly.entity_id
_entity_poly.type
_entity_poly.pdbx_seq_one_letter_code
_entity_poly.pdbx_strand_id
1 'polypeptide(L)'
;SVDDEGTPTECTTLIENGVIKGYMQDKLNARLMGVARTGNGRRESYAHLPMPRMTNTYMLGGQSDPAEIIASVKRGIYCANLGGGQVD
;
A
#
# COMPACT_ATOMS: atom_id res chain seq x y z
N SER A 1 6.81 -15.97 -2.08
CA SER A 1 7.88 -14.94 -2.15
C SER A 1 8.21 -14.46 -0.75
N VAL A 2 9.39 -13.84 -0.56
CA VAL A 2 9.83 -13.24 0.71
C VAL A 2 10.32 -11.81 0.46
N ASP A 3 10.31 -10.98 1.50
CA ASP A 3 10.98 -9.68 1.49
C ASP A 3 12.51 -9.82 1.69
N ASP A 4 13.24 -8.71 1.69
CA ASP A 4 14.70 -8.70 1.80
C ASP A 4 15.20 -9.02 3.23
N GLU A 5 14.29 -9.22 4.17
CA GLU A 5 14.56 -9.69 5.52
C GLU A 5 14.18 -11.17 5.72
N GLY A 6 13.68 -11.84 4.67
CA GLY A 6 13.25 -13.23 4.69
C GLY A 6 11.86 -13.47 5.30
N THR A 7 11.05 -12.42 5.45
CA THR A 7 9.66 -12.53 5.90
C THR A 7 8.77 -12.90 4.70
N PRO A 8 7.90 -13.93 4.79
CA PRO A 8 6.92 -14.20 3.76
C PRO A 8 6.05 -12.98 3.45
N THR A 9 5.77 -12.74 2.17
CA THR A 9 4.90 -11.63 1.75
C THR A 9 3.43 -11.97 2.03
N GLU A 10 2.67 -11.00 2.55
CA GLU A 10 1.26 -11.18 2.91
C GLU A 10 0.35 -10.14 2.24
N CYS A 11 -0.96 -10.40 2.25
CA CYS A 11 -1.97 -9.39 1.95
C CYS A 11 -2.30 -8.62 3.23
N THR A 12 -1.69 -7.46 3.41
CA THR A 12 -1.88 -6.62 4.60
C THR A 12 -2.97 -5.59 4.36
N THR A 13 -4.14 -5.75 5.00
CA THR A 13 -5.19 -4.74 4.99
C THR A 13 -4.76 -3.52 5.80
N LEU A 14 -4.51 -2.40 5.14
CA LEU A 14 -4.11 -1.13 5.79
C LEU A 14 -5.30 -0.31 6.25
N ILE A 15 -6.36 -0.28 5.43
CA ILE A 15 -7.61 0.45 5.70
C ILE A 15 -8.77 -0.49 5.34
N GLU A 16 -9.74 -0.59 6.24
CA GLU A 16 -10.95 -1.37 6.07
C GLU A 16 -12.15 -0.48 6.35
N ASN A 17 -13.03 -0.31 5.35
CA ASN A 17 -14.23 0.52 5.46
C ASN A 17 -13.96 1.94 5.99
N GLY A 18 -12.84 2.53 5.56
CA GLY A 18 -12.41 3.87 5.98
C GLY A 18 -11.69 3.93 7.33
N VAL A 19 -11.49 2.80 8.02
CA VAL A 19 -10.82 2.73 9.32
C VAL A 19 -9.41 2.15 9.15
N ILE A 20 -8.41 2.81 9.74
CA ILE A 20 -7.01 2.33 9.75
C ILE A 20 -6.93 1.03 10.56
N LYS A 21 -6.33 0.00 9.96
CA LYS A 21 -6.14 -1.33 10.59
C LYS A 21 -4.71 -1.57 11.03
N GLY A 22 -3.73 -0.90 10.41
CA GLY A 22 -2.33 -1.04 10.78
C GLY A 22 -1.39 -0.38 9.77
N TYR A 23 -0.11 -0.71 9.93
CA TYR A 23 0.98 -0.19 9.12
C TYR A 23 1.78 -1.33 8.49
N MET A 24 2.49 -1.03 7.41
CA MET A 24 3.52 -1.91 6.86
C MET A 24 4.76 -1.89 7.75
N GLN A 25 5.40 -3.04 7.94
CA GLN A 25 6.48 -3.21 8.90
C GLN A 25 7.69 -3.94 8.31
N ASP A 26 8.87 -3.52 8.74
CA ASP A 26 10.12 -4.28 8.70
C ASP A 26 10.38 -4.92 10.08
N LYS A 27 11.48 -5.66 10.25
CA LYS A 27 11.82 -6.29 11.54
C LYS A 27 12.08 -5.29 12.66
N LEU A 28 12.72 -4.17 12.36
CA LEU A 28 13.11 -3.18 13.35
C LEU A 28 11.89 -2.45 13.92
N ASN A 29 11.04 -1.92 13.05
CA ASN A 29 9.85 -1.16 13.44
C ASN A 29 8.78 -2.07 14.06
N ALA A 30 8.58 -3.29 13.52
CA ALA A 30 7.69 -4.28 14.15
C ALA A 30 8.07 -4.52 15.62
N ARG A 31 9.37 -4.68 15.89
CA ARG A 31 9.87 -4.87 17.26
C ARG A 31 9.65 -3.63 18.13
N LEU A 32 9.95 -2.44 17.63
CA LEU A 32 9.80 -1.19 18.39
C LEU A 32 8.32 -0.91 18.74
N MET A 33 7.42 -1.23 17.83
CA MET A 33 5.97 -1.04 18.01
C MET A 33 5.28 -2.22 18.73
N GLY A 34 5.99 -3.34 18.95
CA GLY A 34 5.43 -4.53 19.57
C GLY A 34 4.38 -5.24 18.72
N VAL A 35 4.50 -5.18 17.38
CA VAL A 35 3.55 -5.76 16.42
C VAL A 35 4.22 -6.83 15.55
N ALA A 36 3.41 -7.55 14.77
CA ALA A 36 3.90 -8.55 13.83
C ALA A 36 4.61 -7.90 12.62
N ARG A 37 5.49 -8.67 11.97
CA ARG A 37 6.10 -8.33 10.68
C ARG A 37 5.08 -8.56 9.57
N THR A 38 5.14 -7.78 8.50
CA THR A 38 4.13 -7.84 7.42
C THR A 38 4.71 -8.18 6.04
N GLY A 39 6.01 -8.51 5.97
CA GLY A 39 6.67 -8.79 4.68
C GLY A 39 6.95 -7.54 3.84
N ASN A 40 7.22 -6.41 4.50
CA ASN A 40 7.47 -5.11 3.86
C ASN A 40 8.89 -4.58 4.09
N GLY A 41 9.80 -5.35 4.71
CA GLY A 41 11.19 -4.95 4.91
C GLY A 41 11.98 -5.07 3.60
N ARG A 42 12.10 -3.97 2.86
CA ARG A 42 12.73 -3.98 1.53
C ARG A 42 13.93 -3.05 1.46
N ARG A 43 14.93 -3.45 0.69
CA ARG A 43 16.14 -2.67 0.38
C ARG A 43 16.37 -2.64 -1.12
N GLU A 44 17.09 -1.63 -1.59
CA GLU A 44 17.45 -1.55 -3.01
C GLU A 44 18.52 -2.60 -3.39
N SER A 45 19.50 -2.81 -2.50
CA SER A 45 20.59 -3.76 -2.70
C SER A 45 21.27 -4.12 -1.39
N TYR A 46 22.29 -4.97 -1.45
CA TYR A 46 23.12 -5.33 -0.29
C TYR A 46 23.81 -4.12 0.38
N ALA A 47 23.97 -3.01 -0.34
CA ALA A 47 24.63 -1.80 0.14
C ALA A 47 23.71 -0.84 0.90
N HIS A 48 22.40 -1.09 0.98
CA HIS A 48 21.40 -0.19 1.56
C HIS A 48 20.66 -0.85 2.71
N LEU A 49 20.34 -0.13 3.79
CA LEU A 49 19.52 -0.69 4.87
C LEU A 49 18.08 -0.95 4.40
N PRO A 50 17.41 -2.03 4.87
CA PRO A 50 15.99 -2.21 4.63
C PRO A 50 15.17 -1.21 5.46
N MET A 51 13.96 -0.94 4.98
CA MET A 51 12.95 -0.15 5.67
C MET A 51 11.54 -0.61 5.22
N PRO A 52 10.45 -0.24 5.92
CA PRO A 52 9.10 -0.57 5.47
C PRO A 52 8.80 0.04 4.11
N ARG A 53 8.44 -0.78 3.11
CA ARG A 53 8.13 -0.34 1.74
C ARG A 53 6.91 -1.07 1.18
N MET A 54 6.20 -0.37 0.29
CA MET A 54 5.09 -0.92 -0.48
C MET A 54 5.52 -2.08 -1.40
N THR A 55 4.55 -2.92 -1.72
CA THR A 55 4.63 -3.97 -2.75
C THR A 55 3.63 -3.65 -3.86
N ASN A 56 2.39 -4.13 -3.75
CA ASN A 56 1.27 -3.80 -4.62
C ASN A 56 0.16 -3.17 -3.77
N THR A 57 -0.05 -1.87 -3.92
CA THR A 57 -1.03 -1.11 -3.13
C THR A 57 -2.21 -0.74 -4.01
N TYR A 58 -3.40 -1.20 -3.64
CA TYR A 58 -4.62 -1.03 -4.42
C TYR A 58 -5.86 -0.93 -3.53
N MET A 59 -6.95 -0.44 -4.09
CA MET A 59 -8.28 -0.44 -3.46
C MET A 59 -9.11 -1.59 -4.03
N LEU A 60 -9.93 -2.22 -3.19
CA LEU A 60 -10.89 -3.23 -3.64
C LEU A 60 -12.01 -2.59 -4.47
N GLY A 61 -12.58 -3.37 -5.38
CA GLY A 61 -13.70 -2.92 -6.21
C GLY A 61 -14.93 -2.58 -5.35
N GLY A 62 -15.56 -1.45 -5.67
CA GLY A 62 -16.87 -1.07 -5.13
C GLY A 62 -18.03 -1.67 -5.91
N GLN A 63 -19.22 -1.10 -5.76
CA GLN A 63 -20.45 -1.57 -6.41
C GLN A 63 -20.88 -0.74 -7.62
N SER A 64 -20.28 0.44 -7.83
CA SER A 64 -20.69 1.37 -8.88
C SER A 64 -20.12 0.98 -10.25
N ASP A 65 -20.94 1.08 -11.30
CA ASP A 65 -20.49 0.97 -12.68
C ASP A 65 -19.65 2.23 -13.04
N PRO A 66 -18.45 2.07 -13.65
CA PRO A 66 -17.68 3.20 -14.17
C PRO A 66 -18.49 4.22 -15.01
N ALA A 67 -19.47 3.77 -15.80
CA ALA A 67 -20.32 4.65 -16.60
C ALA A 67 -21.23 5.54 -15.74
N GLU A 68 -21.78 4.99 -14.65
CA GLU A 68 -22.62 5.74 -13.70
C GLU A 68 -21.81 6.79 -12.94
N ILE A 69 -20.56 6.47 -12.58
CA ILE A 69 -19.64 7.42 -11.92
C ILE A 69 -19.41 8.65 -12.81
N ILE A 70 -19.13 8.44 -14.10
CA ILE A 70 -18.92 9.54 -15.06
C ILE A 70 -20.19 10.36 -15.23
N ALA A 71 -21.35 9.70 -15.40
CA ALA A 71 -22.64 10.38 -15.60
C ALA A 71 -23.08 11.22 -14.39
N SER A 72 -22.62 10.89 -13.17
CA SER A 72 -22.94 11.62 -11.95
C SER A 72 -22.35 13.03 -11.88
N VAL A 73 -21.35 13.35 -12.72
CA VAL A 73 -20.61 14.62 -12.65
C VAL A 73 -21.08 15.60 -13.73
N LYS A 74 -21.76 16.68 -13.32
CA LYS A 74 -22.23 17.73 -14.26
C LYS A 74 -21.10 18.53 -14.91
N ARG A 75 -20.03 18.83 -14.16
CA ARG A 75 -18.82 19.52 -14.64
C ARG A 75 -17.62 19.13 -13.79
N GLY A 76 -16.60 18.54 -14.39
CA GLY A 76 -15.40 18.07 -13.70
C GLY A 76 -14.31 17.63 -14.68
N ILE A 77 -13.30 16.93 -14.16
CA ILE A 77 -12.19 16.38 -14.95
C ILE A 77 -12.20 14.87 -14.80
N TYR A 78 -12.16 14.15 -15.93
CA TYR A 78 -11.92 12.71 -15.93
C TYR A 78 -10.44 12.46 -16.22
N CYS A 79 -9.73 11.89 -15.24
CA CYS A 79 -8.31 11.55 -15.36
C CYS A 79 -8.16 10.03 -15.48
N ALA A 80 -8.00 9.55 -16.71
CA ALA A 80 -7.87 8.11 -17.00
C ALA A 80 -6.47 7.55 -16.72
N ASN A 81 -5.44 8.40 -16.69
CA ASN A 81 -4.06 7.97 -16.50
C ASN A 81 -3.20 9.08 -15.88
N LEU A 82 -2.22 8.67 -15.09
CA LEU A 82 -1.27 9.54 -14.39
C LEU A 82 0.15 9.10 -14.71
N GLY A 83 1.10 10.03 -14.64
CA GLY A 83 2.52 9.73 -14.69
C GLY A 83 3.05 9.33 -13.31
N GLY A 84 3.96 10.12 -12.75
CA GLY A 84 4.42 9.97 -11.38
C GLY A 84 3.62 10.82 -10.38
N GLY A 85 4.01 10.73 -9.11
CA GLY A 85 3.49 11.55 -8.02
C GLY A 85 4.49 11.64 -6.86
N GLN A 86 4.25 12.57 -5.95
CA GLN A 86 5.06 12.78 -4.75
C GLN A 86 4.13 13.09 -3.55
N VAL A 87 4.57 12.72 -2.36
CA VAL A 87 3.92 13.07 -1.08
C VAL A 87 4.98 13.70 -0.18
N ASP A 88 4.58 14.71 0.60
CA ASP A 88 5.39 15.32 1.69
C ASP A 88 5.15 14.56 2.99
#